data_AF-A0A1X1AFW3-F1
#
_entry.id   AF-A0A1X1AFW3-F1
#
_cell.length_a   1.000
_cell.length_b   1.000
_cell.length_c   1.000
_cell.angle_alpha   90.00
_cell.angle_beta   90.00
_cell.angle_gamma   90.00
#
_symmetry.space_group_name_H-M   'P 1'
#
loop_
_entity.id
_entity.type
_entity.pdbx_description
1 polymer ?
#
loop_
_entity_poly.entity_id
_entity_poly.type
_entity_poly.pdbx_seq_one_letter_code
_entity_poly.pdbx_strand_id
1 'polypeptide(L)'
;MIDIAKAALVDVEQRSSARLQRLFAVFRCETVNDMVHAFYREDDFAEGDPEEFLQHLPDSVSREQVATALWSHANRQLVRLLVADPERIELVSGRDKDMVLRVLDQLSLMPESLSADAIPHFFMGNPIWSAPCINTGNEYLLPIPHLVLSHIHGGMRALLDDLAPTVKMKMARTRAEYLEAQVCALLRKALPTARLQAGVKWAIGADRCQQSSDDDGSGLTCQRAGRVISSW
;
A
#
# COMPACT_ATOMS: atom_id res chain seq x y z
N MET A 1 -2.14 -8.82 -3.87
CA MET A 1 -1.76 -7.47 -3.38
C MET A 1 -2.53 -7.05 -2.14
N ILE A 2 -3.87 -6.96 -2.13
CA ILE A 2 -4.63 -6.53 -0.93
C ILE A 2 -4.26 -7.35 0.32
N ASP A 3 -4.25 -8.67 0.22
CA ASP A 3 -3.92 -9.54 1.37
C ASP A 3 -2.49 -9.36 1.86
N ILE A 4 -1.55 -9.12 0.93
CA ILE A 4 -0.14 -8.86 1.22
C ILE A 4 0.01 -7.51 1.94
N ALA A 5 -0.66 -6.46 1.45
CA ALA A 5 -0.65 -5.14 2.08
C ALA A 5 -1.28 -5.16 3.48
N LYS A 6 -2.38 -5.90 3.66
CA LYS A 6 -3.01 -6.12 4.97
C LYS A 6 -2.08 -6.90 5.91
N ALA A 7 -1.46 -7.96 5.42
CA ALA A 7 -0.52 -8.75 6.21
C ALA A 7 0.69 -7.94 6.67
N ALA A 8 1.27 -7.13 5.77
CA ALA A 8 2.36 -6.21 6.13
C ALA A 8 1.93 -5.21 7.20
N LEU A 9 0.74 -4.61 7.08
CA LEU A 9 0.21 -3.71 8.09
C LEU A 9 0.04 -4.42 9.45
N VAL A 10 -0.62 -5.58 9.46
CA VAL A 10 -0.86 -6.36 10.68
C VAL A 10 0.45 -6.76 11.36
N ASP A 11 1.47 -7.17 10.60
CA ASP A 11 2.78 -7.51 11.15
C ASP A 11 3.45 -6.29 11.83
N VAL A 12 3.43 -5.12 11.19
CA VAL A 12 3.96 -3.88 11.78
C VAL A 12 3.22 -3.52 13.07
N GLU A 13 1.89 -3.62 13.08
CA GLU A 13 1.08 -3.35 14.28
C GLU A 13 1.39 -4.31 15.43
N GLN A 14 1.52 -5.61 15.12
CA GLN A 14 1.85 -6.64 16.08
C GLN A 14 3.25 -6.44 16.67
N ARG A 15 4.26 -6.19 15.84
CA ARG A 15 5.63 -5.91 16.29
C ARG A 15 5.70 -4.63 17.12
N SER A 16 5.00 -3.58 16.70
CA SER A 16 4.93 -2.31 17.44
C SER A 16 4.29 -2.50 18.81
N SER A 17 3.19 -3.25 18.89
CA SER A 17 2.48 -3.55 20.13
C SER A 17 3.34 -4.40 21.08
N ALA A 18 3.95 -5.47 20.55
CA ALA A 18 4.84 -6.33 21.33
C ALA A 18 6.05 -5.56 21.88
N ARG A 19 6.66 -4.69 21.06
CA ARG A 19 7.74 -3.79 21.49
C ARG A 19 7.31 -2.87 22.62
N LEU A 20 6.15 -2.21 22.50
CA LEU A 20 5.63 -1.32 23.55
C LEU A 20 5.38 -2.07 24.86
N GLN A 21 4.85 -3.29 24.80
CA GLN A 21 4.63 -4.12 25.99
C GLN A 21 5.95 -4.46 26.70
N ARG A 22 6.98 -4.88 25.95
CA ARG A 22 8.33 -5.14 26.49
C ARG A 22 8.92 -3.89 27.13
N LEU A 23 8.85 -2.76 26.44
CA LEU A 23 9.36 -1.49 26.94
C LEU A 23 8.62 -1.02 28.21
N PHE A 24 7.31 -1.19 28.29
CA PHE A 24 6.55 -0.91 29.52
C PHE A 24 6.91 -1.87 30.65
N ALA A 25 7.24 -3.13 30.37
CA ALA A 25 7.70 -4.05 31.40
C ALA A 25 9.03 -3.58 32.02
N VAL A 26 9.97 -3.09 31.21
CA VAL A 26 11.22 -2.46 31.68
C VAL A 26 10.91 -1.27 32.61
N PHE A 27 10.00 -0.38 32.22
CA PHE A 27 9.66 0.80 33.02
C PHE A 27 8.77 0.53 34.24
N ARG A 28 8.38 -0.72 34.48
CA ARG A 28 7.75 -1.15 35.74
C ARG A 28 8.76 -1.53 36.82
N CYS A 29 10.04 -1.73 36.47
CA CYS A 29 11.09 -2.00 37.45
C CYS A 29 11.19 -0.85 38.48
N GLU A 30 11.29 -1.18 39.76
CA GLU A 30 11.26 -0.19 40.84
C GLU A 30 12.57 0.59 40.94
N THR A 31 13.70 -0.08 40.71
CA THR A 31 15.04 0.51 40.84
C THR A 31 15.64 0.88 39.47
N VAL A 32 16.55 1.85 39.47
CA VAL A 32 17.30 2.24 38.25
C VAL A 32 18.17 1.07 37.76
N ASN A 33 18.82 0.37 38.68
CA ASN A 33 19.66 -0.79 38.35
C ASN A 33 18.83 -1.87 37.64
N ASP A 34 17.71 -2.31 38.23
CA ASP A 34 16.85 -3.33 37.63
C ASP A 34 16.31 -2.90 36.25
N MET A 35 15.93 -1.63 36.12
CA MET A 35 15.42 -1.07 34.86
C MET A 35 16.48 -1.10 33.76
N VAL A 36 17.73 -0.71 34.08
CA VAL A 36 18.84 -0.74 33.10
C VAL A 36 19.15 -2.19 32.72
N HIS A 37 19.27 -3.12 33.67
CA HIS A 37 19.50 -4.53 33.33
C HIS A 37 18.34 -5.15 32.54
N ALA A 38 17.10 -4.78 32.83
CA ALA A 38 15.95 -5.25 32.04
C ALA A 38 15.99 -4.68 30.61
N PHE A 39 16.43 -3.44 30.44
CA PHE A 39 16.59 -2.82 29.11
C PHE A 39 17.67 -3.51 28.27
N TYR A 40 18.84 -3.78 28.86
CA TYR A 40 19.97 -4.42 28.18
C TYR A 40 19.78 -5.94 27.96
N ARG A 41 18.75 -6.54 28.56
CA ARG A 41 18.34 -7.93 28.26
C ARG A 41 17.58 -8.07 26.95
N GLU A 42 17.09 -6.97 26.39
CA GLU A 42 16.35 -6.96 25.14
C GLU A 42 17.30 -6.65 23.99
N ASP A 43 17.58 -7.65 23.15
CA ASP A 43 18.51 -7.55 22.01
C ASP A 43 18.14 -6.41 21.04
N ASP A 44 16.85 -6.09 20.93
CA ASP A 44 16.32 -5.01 20.08
C ASP A 44 16.35 -3.63 20.76
N PHE A 45 16.89 -3.48 21.98
CA PHE A 45 16.90 -2.19 22.68
C PHE A 45 18.30 -1.65 22.91
N ALA A 46 19.25 -2.48 23.30
CA ALA A 46 20.62 -2.04 23.55
C ALA A 46 21.64 -3.13 23.25
N GLU A 47 22.80 -2.69 22.79
CA GLU A 47 24.03 -3.47 22.77
C GLU A 47 24.98 -2.92 23.84
N GLY A 48 25.83 -3.77 24.42
CA GLY A 48 26.86 -3.37 25.38
C GLY A 48 26.60 -3.84 26.81
N ASP A 49 27.32 -3.24 27.76
CA ASP A 49 27.29 -3.61 29.18
C ASP A 49 26.40 -2.67 30.00
N PRO A 50 25.35 -3.17 30.69
CA PRO A 50 24.54 -2.35 31.58
C PRO A 50 25.33 -1.70 32.73
N GLU A 51 26.39 -2.34 33.22
CA GLU A 51 27.21 -1.80 34.32
C GLU A 51 28.01 -0.58 33.89
N GLU A 52 28.55 -0.60 32.67
CA GLU A 52 29.23 0.55 32.08
C GLU A 52 28.26 1.74 31.98
N PHE A 53 27.02 1.50 31.53
CA PHE A 53 26.00 2.56 31.49
C PHE A 53 25.72 3.14 32.88
N LEU A 54 25.54 2.27 33.88
CA LEU A 54 25.26 2.69 35.27
C LEU A 54 26.40 3.53 35.87
N GLN A 55 27.66 3.20 35.57
CA GLN A 55 28.82 3.95 36.06
C GLN A 55 28.91 5.39 35.52
N HIS A 56 28.36 5.64 34.34
CA HIS A 56 28.35 6.96 33.72
C HIS A 56 27.13 7.81 34.12
N LEU A 57 26.21 7.27 34.92
CA LEU A 57 25.07 8.03 35.42
C LEU A 57 25.50 8.99 36.54
N PRO A 58 25.04 10.26 36.52
CA PRO A 58 25.22 11.15 37.66
C PRO A 58 24.48 10.66 38.90
N ASP A 59 25.06 10.83 40.08
CA ASP A 59 24.44 10.44 41.37
C ASP A 59 23.07 11.10 41.64
N SER A 60 22.81 12.26 41.02
CA SER A 60 21.56 13.03 41.18
C SER A 60 20.46 12.64 40.18
N VAL A 61 20.70 11.66 39.30
CA VAL A 61 19.73 11.30 38.27
C VAL A 61 18.50 10.62 38.88
N SER A 62 17.32 11.11 38.53
CA SER A 62 16.07 10.46 38.90
C SER A 62 15.78 9.26 38.01
N ARG A 63 15.03 8.28 38.54
CA ARG A 63 14.50 7.15 37.77
C ARG A 63 13.75 7.58 36.52
N GLU A 64 12.99 8.67 36.60
CA GLU A 64 12.22 9.21 35.46
C GLU A 64 13.13 9.74 34.34
N GLN A 65 14.23 10.41 34.70
CA GLN A 65 15.22 10.86 33.71
C GLN A 65 15.90 9.68 33.02
N VAL A 66 16.26 8.63 33.77
CA VAL A 66 16.81 7.41 33.16
C VAL A 66 15.78 6.74 32.25
N ALA A 67 14.52 6.61 32.69
CA ALA A 67 13.45 6.04 31.87
C ALA A 67 13.26 6.83 30.56
N THR A 68 13.31 8.16 30.61
CA THR A 68 13.21 9.02 29.42
C THR A 68 14.40 8.84 28.47
N ALA A 69 15.61 8.68 29.00
CA ALA A 69 16.81 8.41 28.21
C ALA A 69 16.72 7.04 27.51
N LEU A 70 16.32 6.00 28.24
CA LEU A 70 16.11 4.66 27.69
C LEU A 70 14.98 4.64 26.65
N TRP A 71 13.87 5.35 26.89
CA TRP A 71 12.77 5.51 25.92
C TRP A 71 13.28 6.13 24.61
N SER A 72 14.05 7.21 24.74
CA SER A 72 14.64 7.91 23.58
C SER A 72 15.62 7.02 22.82
N HIS A 73 16.43 6.23 23.54
CA HIS A 73 17.35 5.27 22.94
C HIS A 73 16.58 4.17 22.18
N ALA A 74 15.59 3.56 22.80
CA ALA A 74 14.76 2.53 22.17
C ALA A 74 14.11 3.03 20.88
N ASN A 75 13.74 4.31 20.81
CA ASN A 75 13.06 4.87 19.64
C ASN A 75 13.95 4.93 18.38
N ARG A 76 15.28 4.83 18.51
CA ARG A 76 16.18 4.72 17.36
C ARG A 76 15.85 3.51 16.48
N GLN A 77 15.31 2.46 17.08
CA GLN A 77 14.97 1.22 16.38
C GLN A 77 13.57 1.24 15.74
N LEU A 78 12.79 2.32 15.88
CA LEU A 78 11.43 2.40 15.31
C LEU A 78 11.42 2.21 13.79
N VAL A 79 12.46 2.67 13.08
CA VAL A 79 12.55 2.49 11.63
C VAL A 79 12.62 1.01 11.24
N ARG A 80 13.23 0.15 12.07
CA ARG A 80 13.32 -1.30 11.83
C ARG A 80 11.94 -1.97 11.90
N LEU A 81 11.00 -1.38 12.65
CA LEU A 81 9.61 -1.86 12.66
C LEU A 81 8.92 -1.66 11.32
N LEU A 82 9.38 -0.70 10.51
CA LEU A 82 8.79 -0.37 9.21
C LEU A 82 9.43 -1.16 8.06
N VAL A 83 10.47 -1.92 8.33
CA VAL A 83 11.04 -2.88 7.37
C VAL A 83 10.07 -4.06 7.25
N ALA A 84 9.67 -4.38 6.02
CA ALA A 84 8.87 -5.54 5.70
C ALA A 84 9.72 -6.81 5.80
N ASP A 85 9.12 -7.84 6.40
CA ASP A 85 9.66 -9.18 6.44
C ASP A 85 8.81 -10.06 5.49
N PRO A 86 9.32 -10.40 4.29
CA PRO A 86 8.57 -11.18 3.31
C PRO A 86 8.12 -12.55 3.84
N GLU A 87 8.87 -13.18 4.75
CA GLU A 87 8.56 -14.51 5.28
C GLU A 87 7.38 -14.44 6.25
N ARG A 88 7.36 -13.40 7.10
CA ARG A 88 6.19 -13.14 7.96
C ARG A 88 4.97 -12.76 7.15
N ILE A 89 5.14 -11.95 6.09
CA ILE A 89 4.03 -11.55 5.22
C ILE A 89 3.47 -12.75 4.47
N GLU A 90 4.31 -13.66 3.98
CA GLU A 90 3.90 -14.94 3.39
C GLU A 90 3.05 -15.75 4.38
N LEU A 91 3.56 -15.95 5.61
CA LEU A 91 2.87 -16.71 6.65
C LEU A 91 1.49 -16.14 6.98
N VAL A 92 1.38 -14.81 7.13
CA VAL A 92 0.13 -14.14 7.51
C VAL A 92 -0.84 -14.04 6.34
N SER A 93 -0.35 -13.79 5.13
CA SER A 93 -1.21 -13.62 3.94
C SER A 93 -1.62 -14.95 3.30
N GLY A 94 -0.93 -16.05 3.61
CA GLY A 94 -1.10 -17.34 2.93
C GLY A 94 -0.75 -17.28 1.44
N ARG A 95 0.07 -16.31 1.04
CA ARG A 95 0.52 -16.12 -0.34
C ARG A 95 1.97 -16.55 -0.45
N ASP A 96 2.28 -17.25 -1.53
CA ASP A 96 3.62 -17.70 -1.88
C ASP A 96 4.65 -16.55 -1.83
N LYS A 97 5.86 -16.84 -1.31
CA LYS A 97 6.95 -15.87 -1.16
C LYS A 97 7.28 -15.11 -2.44
N ASP A 98 7.30 -15.76 -3.61
CA ASP A 98 7.60 -15.07 -4.86
C ASP A 98 6.50 -14.07 -5.22
N MET A 99 5.25 -14.37 -4.89
CA MET A 99 4.14 -13.43 -5.06
C MET A 99 4.25 -12.25 -4.10
N VAL A 100 4.68 -12.48 -2.86
CA VAL A 100 4.94 -11.41 -1.88
C VAL A 100 6.02 -10.47 -2.40
N LEU A 101 7.17 -11.01 -2.81
CA LEU A 101 8.29 -10.22 -3.33
C LEU A 101 7.91 -9.41 -4.56
N ARG A 102 7.23 -10.02 -5.54
CA ARG A 102 6.73 -9.29 -6.73
C ARG A 102 5.81 -8.13 -6.38
N VAL A 103 4.93 -8.31 -5.40
CA VAL A 103 4.03 -7.23 -4.96
C VAL A 103 4.80 -6.14 -4.24
N LEU A 104 5.78 -6.49 -3.41
CA LEU A 104 6.63 -5.51 -2.74
C LEU A 104 7.43 -4.71 -3.78
N ASP A 105 8.09 -5.38 -4.73
CA ASP A 105 8.83 -4.74 -5.83
C ASP A 105 7.95 -3.76 -6.60
N GLN A 106 6.72 -4.15 -6.97
CA GLN A 106 5.83 -3.26 -7.71
C GLN A 106 5.37 -2.05 -6.87
N LEU A 107 5.25 -2.22 -5.56
CA LEU A 107 4.89 -1.15 -4.63
C LEU A 107 6.11 -0.32 -4.21
N SER A 108 7.31 -0.65 -4.69
CA SER A 108 8.55 -0.03 -4.28
C SER A 108 9.12 0.94 -5.31
N LEU A 109 9.74 1.98 -4.78
CA LEU A 109 10.68 2.84 -5.50
C LEU A 109 12.09 2.59 -4.99
N MET A 110 13.07 2.62 -5.88
CA MET A 110 14.48 2.65 -5.47
C MET A 110 14.84 4.07 -5.01
N PRO A 111 15.80 4.24 -4.09
CA PRO A 111 16.46 5.52 -3.87
C PRO A 111 16.91 6.13 -5.20
N GLU A 112 16.86 7.47 -5.30
CA GLU A 112 17.18 8.24 -6.51
C GLU A 112 16.27 8.05 -7.73
N SER A 113 15.26 7.16 -7.68
CA SER A 113 14.32 6.94 -8.81
C SER A 113 13.53 8.19 -9.22
N LEU A 114 13.36 9.15 -8.30
CA LEU A 114 12.61 10.39 -8.50
C LEU A 114 13.49 11.61 -8.72
N SER A 115 14.81 11.44 -8.84
CA SER A 115 15.79 12.54 -8.92
C SER A 115 15.64 13.41 -10.18
N ALA A 116 15.15 12.81 -11.28
CA ALA A 116 14.94 13.50 -12.55
C ALA A 116 13.56 14.18 -12.67
N ASP A 117 12.65 13.93 -11.72
CA ASP A 117 11.28 14.41 -11.81
C ASP A 117 11.14 15.85 -11.33
N ALA A 118 10.21 16.59 -11.94
CA ALA A 118 9.86 17.93 -11.50
C ALA A 118 9.05 17.87 -10.20
N ILE A 119 9.72 18.12 -9.06
CA ILE A 119 9.12 18.16 -7.72
C ILE A 119 7.77 18.94 -7.67
N PRO A 120 7.59 20.09 -8.35
CA PRO A 120 6.30 20.78 -8.35
C PRO A 120 5.11 19.94 -8.86
N HIS A 121 5.35 18.94 -9.71
CA HIS A 121 4.30 18.06 -10.22
C HIS A 121 3.82 17.02 -9.19
N PHE A 122 4.59 16.76 -8.13
CA PHE A 122 4.22 15.79 -7.10
C PHE A 122 2.98 16.20 -6.32
N PHE A 123 2.60 17.48 -6.34
CA PHE A 123 1.36 17.93 -5.73
C PHE A 123 0.11 17.33 -6.38
N MET A 124 0.10 17.19 -7.71
CA MET A 124 -1.05 16.68 -8.47
C MET A 124 -0.98 15.17 -8.72
N GLY A 125 0.22 14.59 -8.69
CA GLY A 125 0.44 13.17 -8.92
C GLY A 125 1.65 12.69 -8.16
N ASN A 126 1.51 12.47 -6.85
CA ASN A 126 2.63 12.01 -6.04
C ASN A 126 2.93 10.53 -6.38
N PRO A 127 4.13 10.20 -6.89
CA PRO A 127 4.49 8.82 -7.26
C PRO A 127 4.47 7.85 -6.06
N ILE A 128 4.61 8.38 -4.83
CA ILE A 128 4.54 7.61 -3.59
C ILE A 128 3.14 6.99 -3.38
N TRP A 129 2.07 7.58 -3.95
CA TRP A 129 0.72 7.02 -3.82
C TRP A 129 0.56 5.67 -4.52
N SER A 130 1.25 5.45 -5.63
CA SER A 130 1.24 4.17 -6.35
C SER A 130 2.32 3.21 -5.87
N ALA A 131 3.46 3.73 -5.41
CA ALA A 131 4.60 2.94 -4.95
C ALA A 131 5.13 3.50 -3.61
N PRO A 132 4.46 3.21 -2.49
CA PRO A 132 4.77 3.79 -1.18
C PRO A 132 5.94 3.11 -0.45
N CYS A 133 6.44 1.99 -0.96
CA CYS A 133 7.55 1.26 -0.38
C CYS A 133 8.88 1.77 -0.96
N ILE A 134 9.97 1.59 -0.23
CA ILE A 134 11.33 1.86 -0.69
C ILE A 134 12.08 0.54 -0.74
N ASN A 135 12.62 0.19 -1.90
CA ASN A 135 13.50 -0.96 -2.05
C ASN A 135 14.95 -0.47 -1.96
N THR A 136 15.71 -0.91 -0.97
CA THR A 136 17.12 -0.53 -0.77
C THR A 136 18.10 -1.44 -1.52
N GLY A 137 17.60 -2.45 -2.23
CA GLY A 137 18.34 -3.55 -2.83
C GLY A 137 18.47 -4.76 -1.91
N ASN A 138 18.47 -4.53 -0.59
CA ASN A 138 18.56 -5.59 0.42
C ASN A 138 17.24 -5.79 1.17
N GLU A 139 16.48 -4.72 1.38
CA GLU A 139 15.29 -4.69 2.23
C GLU A 139 14.19 -3.81 1.62
N TYR A 140 12.96 -4.05 2.09
CA TYR A 140 11.80 -3.26 1.75
C TYR A 140 11.37 -2.41 2.96
N LEU A 141 11.44 -1.10 2.85
CA LEU A 141 10.97 -0.18 3.87
C LEU A 141 9.55 0.30 3.51
N LEU A 142 8.59 0.15 4.42
CA LEU A 142 7.24 0.70 4.31
C LEU A 142 7.02 1.77 5.38
N PRO A 143 7.39 3.04 5.12
CA PRO A 143 7.30 4.09 6.13
C PRO A 143 5.87 4.32 6.64
N ILE A 144 4.89 4.15 5.74
CA ILE A 144 3.46 4.32 6.02
C ILE A 144 2.72 3.12 5.44
N PRO A 145 2.64 1.97 6.14
CA PRO A 145 2.03 0.74 5.60
C PRO A 145 0.57 0.94 5.15
N HIS A 146 -0.17 1.78 5.87
CA HIS A 146 -1.54 2.16 5.55
C HIS A 146 -1.71 2.83 4.18
N LEU A 147 -0.66 3.47 3.65
CA LEU A 147 -0.72 4.25 2.42
C LEU A 147 -1.07 3.37 1.21
N VAL A 148 -0.63 2.10 1.20
CA VAL A 148 -1.00 1.12 0.17
C VAL A 148 -2.52 0.94 0.11
N LEU A 149 -3.18 0.89 1.27
CA LEU A 149 -4.62 0.70 1.36
C LEU A 149 -5.39 2.00 1.06
N SER A 150 -4.84 3.15 1.44
CA SER A 150 -5.42 4.46 1.10
C SER A 150 -5.48 4.71 -0.41
N HIS A 151 -4.49 4.19 -1.16
CA HIS A 151 -4.39 4.36 -2.61
C HIS A 151 -4.56 3.03 -3.37
N ILE A 152 -5.30 2.08 -2.79
CA ILE A 152 -5.43 0.72 -3.29
C ILE A 152 -5.89 0.63 -4.75
N HIS A 153 -6.76 1.54 -5.17
CA HIS A 153 -7.24 1.59 -6.56
C HIS A 153 -6.15 2.01 -7.55
N GLY A 154 -5.24 2.88 -7.13
CA GLY A 154 -4.07 3.29 -7.93
C GLY A 154 -3.09 2.14 -8.05
N GLY A 155 -2.69 1.54 -6.92
CA GLY A 155 -1.81 0.38 -6.91
C GLY A 155 -2.39 -0.82 -7.67
N MET A 156 -3.71 -1.06 -7.56
CA MET A 156 -4.34 -2.14 -8.32
C MET A 156 -4.31 -1.86 -9.81
N ARG A 157 -4.46 -0.60 -10.23
CA ARG A 157 -4.34 -0.23 -11.64
C ARG A 157 -2.93 -0.43 -12.17
N ALA A 158 -1.92 -0.02 -11.41
CA ALA A 158 -0.52 -0.23 -11.77
C ALA A 158 -0.21 -1.72 -11.98
N LEU A 159 -0.73 -2.62 -11.13
CA LEU A 159 -0.57 -4.07 -11.34
C LEU A 159 -1.25 -4.59 -12.61
N LEU A 160 -2.28 -3.89 -13.10
CA LEU A 160 -2.99 -4.29 -14.30
C LEU A 160 -2.29 -3.77 -15.56
N ASP A 161 -1.43 -2.76 -15.45
CA ASP A 161 -0.77 -2.14 -16.60
C ASP A 161 0.23 -3.11 -17.28
N ASP A 162 0.76 -4.09 -16.55
CA ASP A 162 1.65 -5.11 -17.10
C ASP A 162 0.92 -6.35 -17.64
N LEU A 163 -0.42 -6.40 -17.55
CA LEU A 163 -1.19 -7.55 -18.02
C LEU A 163 -1.47 -7.51 -19.52
N ALA A 164 -1.66 -8.70 -20.09
CA ALA A 164 -2.01 -8.88 -21.50
C ALA A 164 -3.24 -8.04 -21.90
N PRO A 165 -3.27 -7.46 -23.12
CA PRO A 165 -4.38 -6.62 -23.61
C PRO A 165 -5.76 -7.29 -23.49
N THR A 166 -5.82 -8.61 -23.67
CA THR A 166 -7.04 -9.42 -23.55
C THR A 166 -7.63 -9.37 -22.13
N VAL A 167 -6.77 -9.42 -21.10
CA VAL A 167 -7.18 -9.33 -19.69
C VAL A 167 -7.68 -7.92 -19.38
N LYS A 168 -6.97 -6.90 -19.87
CA LYS A 168 -7.38 -5.49 -19.72
C LYS A 168 -8.76 -5.24 -20.35
N MET A 169 -9.00 -5.73 -21.57
CA MET A 169 -10.30 -5.61 -22.24
C MET A 169 -11.41 -6.33 -21.47
N LYS A 170 -11.18 -7.58 -21.04
CA LYS A 170 -12.16 -8.34 -20.24
C LYS A 170 -12.50 -7.61 -18.96
N MET A 171 -11.52 -7.03 -18.27
CA MET A 171 -11.75 -6.27 -17.04
C MET A 171 -12.50 -4.97 -17.30
N ALA A 172 -12.13 -4.22 -18.35
CA ALA A 172 -12.81 -2.99 -18.73
C ALA A 172 -14.30 -3.25 -19.01
N ARG A 173 -14.60 -4.33 -19.74
CA ARG A 173 -15.98 -4.78 -19.98
C ARG A 173 -16.71 -5.12 -18.68
N THR A 174 -16.09 -5.94 -17.83
CA THR A 174 -16.67 -6.34 -16.53
C THR A 174 -16.95 -5.12 -15.64
N ARG A 175 -16.03 -4.15 -15.63
CA ARG A 175 -16.19 -2.88 -14.90
C ARG A 175 -17.33 -2.05 -15.45
N ALA A 176 -17.46 -1.94 -16.76
CA ALA A 176 -18.54 -1.20 -17.40
C ALA A 176 -19.90 -1.82 -17.04
N GLU A 177 -20.03 -3.14 -17.16
CA GLU A 177 -21.24 -3.89 -16.79
C GLU A 177 -21.60 -3.70 -15.30
N TYR A 178 -20.62 -3.81 -14.41
CA TYR A 178 -20.84 -3.59 -12.97
C TYR A 178 -21.28 -2.17 -12.66
N LEU A 179 -20.58 -1.15 -13.18
CA LEU A 179 -20.89 0.25 -12.91
C LEU A 179 -22.27 0.62 -13.47
N GLU A 180 -22.61 0.13 -14.66
CA GLU A 180 -23.94 0.32 -15.23
C GLU A 180 -25.03 -0.30 -14.35
N ALA A 181 -24.81 -1.53 -13.86
CA ALA A 181 -25.75 -2.17 -12.94
C ALA A 181 -25.95 -1.37 -11.65
N GLN A 182 -24.87 -0.86 -11.05
CA GLN A 182 -24.93 -0.04 -9.84
C GLN A 182 -25.64 1.30 -10.08
N VAL A 183 -25.33 1.99 -11.19
CA VAL A 183 -26.00 3.24 -11.56
C VAL A 183 -27.49 2.99 -11.80
N CYS A 184 -27.86 1.92 -12.50
CA CYS A 184 -29.25 1.55 -12.70
C CYS A 184 -29.98 1.28 -11.38
N ALA A 185 -29.33 0.58 -10.44
CA ALA A 185 -29.91 0.34 -9.11
C ALA A 185 -30.15 1.64 -8.34
N LEU A 186 -29.17 2.55 -8.34
CA LEU A 186 -29.30 3.87 -7.71
C LEU A 186 -30.40 4.72 -8.35
N LEU A 187 -30.46 4.76 -9.68
CA LEU A 187 -31.46 5.54 -10.41
C LEU A 187 -32.87 4.98 -10.24
N ARG A 188 -33.04 3.65 -10.20
CA ARG A 188 -34.35 3.04 -9.89
C ARG A 188 -34.84 3.42 -8.50
N LYS A 189 -33.93 3.53 -7.53
CA LYS A 189 -34.27 3.97 -6.17
C LYS A 189 -34.65 5.44 -6.12
N ALA A 190 -33.92 6.30 -6.84
CA ALA A 190 -34.16 7.75 -6.82
C ALA A 190 -35.34 8.18 -7.70
N LEU A 191 -35.59 7.48 -8.81
CA LEU A 191 -36.59 7.81 -9.82
C LEU A 191 -37.45 6.58 -10.15
N PRO A 192 -38.33 6.16 -9.22
CA PRO A 192 -39.08 4.90 -9.36
C PRO A 192 -40.07 4.90 -10.54
N THR A 193 -40.50 6.08 -11.00
CA THR A 193 -41.42 6.24 -12.13
C THR A 193 -40.70 6.46 -13.47
N ALA A 194 -39.38 6.63 -13.47
CA ALA A 194 -38.62 6.86 -14.70
C ALA A 194 -38.37 5.55 -15.46
N ARG A 195 -38.49 5.59 -16.79
CA ARG A 195 -38.14 4.46 -17.65
C ARG A 195 -36.63 4.41 -17.85
N LEU A 196 -35.96 3.51 -17.14
CA LEU A 196 -34.52 3.28 -17.24
C LEU A 196 -34.19 2.19 -18.27
N GLN A 197 -33.24 2.48 -19.16
CA GLN A 197 -32.69 1.53 -20.13
C GLN A 197 -31.18 1.38 -19.90
N ALA A 198 -30.72 0.13 -19.79
CA ALA A 198 -29.31 -0.24 -19.69
C ALA A 198 -28.83 -0.86 -21.02
N GLY A 199 -27.51 -0.92 -21.23
CA GLY A 199 -26.87 -1.47 -22.41
C GLY A 199 -27.02 -0.60 -23.66
N VAL A 200 -27.30 0.69 -23.49
CA VAL A 200 -27.53 1.61 -24.61
C VAL A 200 -26.20 1.88 -25.33
N LYS A 201 -26.14 1.50 -26.60
CA LYS A 201 -25.00 1.80 -27.49
C LYS A 201 -25.29 3.09 -28.24
N TRP A 202 -24.46 4.10 -28.02
CA TRP A 202 -24.58 5.39 -28.70
C TRP A 202 -23.77 5.38 -29.99
N ALA A 203 -24.37 5.84 -31.08
CA ALA A 203 -23.68 6.14 -32.33
C ALA A 203 -23.71 7.66 -32.53
N ILE A 204 -22.58 8.25 -32.94
CA ILE A 204 -22.49 9.68 -33.25
C ILE A 204 -22.46 9.80 -34.79
N GLY A 205 -23.57 10.21 -35.39
CA GLY A 205 -23.70 10.36 -36.85
C GLY A 205 -23.87 9.02 -37.60
N ALA A 206 -23.41 8.96 -38.86
CA ALA A 206 -23.42 7.75 -39.68
C ALA A 206 -22.35 6.71 -39.27
N ASP A 207 -21.48 7.10 -38.34
CA ASP A 207 -20.39 6.28 -37.86
C ASP A 207 -20.85 5.55 -36.60
N ARG A 208 -20.98 4.22 -36.74
CA ARG A 208 -21.14 3.35 -35.59
C ARG A 208 -19.75 3.16 -35.00
N CYS A 209 -19.49 3.78 -33.85
CA CYS A 209 -18.30 3.45 -33.07
C CYS A 209 -18.48 2.03 -32.51
N GLN A 210 -17.90 1.07 -33.20
CA GLN A 210 -17.63 -0.26 -32.67
C GLN A 210 -16.27 -0.18 -31.98
N GLN A 211 -16.20 -0.49 -30.69
CA GLN A 211 -14.97 -1.09 -30.17
C GLN A 211 -14.99 -2.55 -30.66
N SER A 212 -14.44 -2.80 -31.85
CA SER A 212 -14.13 -4.15 -32.30
C SER A 212 -12.81 -4.58 -31.65
N SER A 213 -12.89 -5.64 -30.86
CA SER A 213 -11.76 -6.49 -30.52
C SER A 213 -11.61 -7.51 -31.63
N ASP A 214 -10.68 -7.29 -32.56
CA ASP A 214 -10.06 -8.31 -33.39
C ASP A 214 -8.61 -7.88 -33.68
N ASP A 215 -7.74 -8.88 -33.76
CA ASP A 215 -6.27 -8.80 -33.83
C ASP A 215 -5.74 -7.89 -34.96
N ASP A 216 -4.53 -7.36 -34.71
CA ASP A 216 -3.71 -6.47 -35.55
C ASP A 216 -4.03 -4.96 -35.52
N GLY A 217 -3.20 -4.24 -34.77
CA GLY A 217 -2.92 -2.81 -34.99
C GLY A 217 -3.94 -1.86 -34.38
N SER A 218 -3.50 -1.07 -33.40
CA SER A 218 -4.24 0.07 -32.88
C SER A 218 -4.58 1.06 -34.00
N GLY A 219 -5.82 1.02 -34.47
CA GLY A 219 -6.39 1.98 -35.42
C GLY A 219 -7.91 2.01 -35.28
N LEU A 220 -8.47 3.21 -35.06
CA LEU A 220 -9.89 3.48 -35.22
C LEU A 220 -10.28 3.21 -36.68
N THR A 221 -10.87 2.05 -36.96
CA THR A 221 -11.43 1.76 -38.29
C THR A 221 -12.90 2.13 -38.31
N CYS A 222 -13.18 3.31 -38.87
CA CYS A 222 -14.53 3.79 -39.15
C CYS A 222 -14.99 3.20 -40.50
N GLN A 223 -15.88 2.20 -40.49
CA GLN A 223 -16.50 1.71 -41.73
C GLN A 223 -17.81 2.48 -42.00
N ARG A 224 -17.82 3.20 -43.12
CA ARG A 224 -18.92 4.06 -43.58
C ARG A 224 -20.04 3.21 -44.19
N ALA A 225 -21.12 2.95 -43.45
CA ALA A 225 -22.27 2.23 -43.98
C ALA A 225 -23.30 3.21 -44.58
N GLY A 226 -23.63 2.99 -45.86
CA GLY A 226 -24.57 3.80 -46.64
C GLY A 226 -25.99 3.84 -46.06
N ARG A 227 -26.67 4.96 -46.30
CA ARG A 227 -28.04 5.29 -45.86
C ARG A 227 -29.03 4.17 -46.20
N VAL A 228 -29.81 3.75 -45.20
CA VAL A 228 -31.18 3.27 -45.41
C VAL A 228 -32.09 4.05 -44.47
N ILE A 229 -32.89 4.92 -45.07
CA ILE A 229 -34.03 5.59 -44.42
C ILE A 229 -35.15 4.55 -44.40
N SER A 230 -35.72 4.28 -43.23
CA SER A 230 -37.12 3.84 -43.17
C SER A 230 -37.79 4.50 -41.96
N SER A 231 -39.00 4.97 -42.24
CA SER A 231 -39.77 5.99 -41.55
C SER A 231 -40.84 5.38 -40.64
N TRP A 232 -41.04 6.02 -39.48
CA TRP A 232 -42.17 5.95 -38.52
C TRP A 232 -42.50 4.59 -37.89
#